data_AF-A0A919W3F8-F1
#
_entry.id   AF-A0A919W3F8-F1
#
_cell.length_a   1.000
_cell.length_b   1.000
_cell.length_c   1.000
_cell.angle_alpha   90.00
_cell.angle_beta   90.00
_cell.angle_gamma   90.00
#
_symmetry.space_group_name_H-M   'P 1'
#
loop_
_entity.id
_entity.type
_entity.pdbx_description
1 polymer ?
#
loop_
_entity_poly.entity_id
_entity_poly.type
_entity_poly.pdbx_seq_one_letter_code
_entity_poly.pdbx_strand_id
1 'polypeptide(L)'
;MHVLLTPFRRAYRVLVWLANSPRTLILSYALLIFVCAVLYHFFEKDASVGDAVWWAVVTASTVGYGDISPSTWQGRVVAGVLISVMVLLVIPLITAHFASKLIVDTDAFRHDEQEELKHNLRRVKVLLEALAEREGVTLPDSANPPAAPSDR
;
A
#
# COMPACT_ATOMS: atom_id res chain seq x y z
N MET A 1 -2.82 -5.89 -27.74
CA MET A 1 -3.38 -5.64 -26.38
C MET A 1 -2.33 -5.42 -25.28
N HIS A 2 -1.08 -5.89 -25.39
CA HIS A 2 -0.05 -5.74 -24.35
C HIS A 2 0.58 -4.34 -24.19
N VAL A 3 0.63 -3.52 -25.25
CA VAL A 3 1.28 -2.20 -25.22
C VAL A 3 0.46 -1.16 -24.43
N LEU A 4 -0.87 -1.27 -24.47
CA LEU A 4 -1.79 -0.30 -23.86
C LEU A 4 -1.74 -0.28 -22.32
N LEU A 5 -1.38 -1.40 -21.70
CA LEU A 5 -1.38 -1.57 -20.23
C LEU A 5 -0.02 -1.25 -19.58
N THR A 6 1.03 -1.04 -20.37
CA THR A 6 2.37 -0.72 -19.84
C THR A 6 2.44 0.59 -19.04
N PRO A 7 1.79 1.72 -19.43
CA PRO A 7 1.79 2.93 -18.59
C PRO A 7 1.05 2.70 -17.28
N PHE A 8 -0.06 1.96 -17.31
CA PHE A 8 -0.86 1.64 -16.12
C PHE A 8 -0.07 0.79 -15.11
N ARG A 9 0.64 -0.25 -15.60
CA ARG A 9 1.51 -1.07 -14.75
C ARG A 9 2.71 -0.30 -14.19
N ARG A 10 3.22 0.71 -14.89
CA ARG A 10 4.27 1.61 -14.38
C ARG A 10 3.73 2.50 -13.28
N ALA A 11 2.59 3.15 -13.50
CA ALA A 11 1.94 3.99 -12.50
C ALA A 11 1.59 3.20 -11.23
N TYR A 12 1.02 2.00 -11.37
CA TYR A 12 0.72 1.11 -10.25
C TYR A 12 1.98 0.72 -9.46
N ARG A 13 3.08 0.36 -10.13
CA ARG A 13 4.34 0.03 -9.44
C ARG A 13 4.94 1.23 -8.72
N VAL A 14 4.88 2.42 -9.30
CA VAL A 14 5.35 3.65 -8.64
C VAL A 14 4.51 3.92 -7.40
N LEU A 15 3.18 3.79 -7.49
CA LEU A 15 2.27 3.95 -6.35
C LEU A 15 2.59 2.95 -5.22
N VAL A 16 2.73 1.66 -5.55
CA VAL A 16 3.06 0.61 -4.58
C VAL A 16 4.45 0.84 -3.97
N TRP A 17 5.43 1.23 -4.78
CA TRP A 17 6.77 1.57 -4.28
C TRP A 17 6.73 2.75 -3.30
N LEU A 18 5.97 3.79 -3.63
CA LEU A 18 5.79 4.95 -2.77
C LEU A 18 5.14 4.55 -1.43
N ALA A 19 4.12 3.71 -1.47
CA ALA A 19 3.36 3.21 -0.33
C ALA A 19 4.17 2.30 0.62
N ASN A 20 5.12 1.54 0.07
CA ASN A 20 5.79 0.47 0.81
C ASN A 20 6.93 0.98 1.72
N SER A 21 7.31 2.26 1.64
CA SER A 21 8.40 2.82 2.44
C SER A 21 8.01 4.13 3.13
N PRO A 22 8.10 4.23 4.47
CA PRO A 22 7.73 5.46 5.18
C PRO A 22 8.63 6.64 4.81
N ARG A 23 9.91 6.38 4.49
CA ARG A 23 10.84 7.42 4.05
C ARG A 23 10.42 8.03 2.71
N THR A 24 9.97 7.21 1.76
CA THR A 24 9.53 7.69 0.44
C THR A 24 8.26 8.51 0.55
N LEU A 25 7.33 8.13 1.43
CA LEU A 25 6.14 8.93 1.73
C LEU A 25 6.52 10.33 2.26
N ILE A 26 7.37 10.40 3.29
CA ILE A 26 7.82 11.68 3.87
C ILE A 26 8.52 12.56 2.83
N LEU A 27 9.45 11.99 2.06
CA LEU A 27 10.17 12.73 1.01
C LEU A 27 9.24 13.20 -0.10
N SER A 28 8.28 12.38 -0.53
CA SER A 28 7.31 12.76 -1.56
C SER A 28 6.36 13.87 -1.09
N TYR A 29 5.97 13.87 0.19
CA TYR A 29 5.14 14.91 0.78
C TYR A 29 5.91 16.24 0.87
N ALA A 30 7.15 16.20 1.37
CA ALA A 30 8.01 17.38 1.44
C ALA A 30 8.31 17.96 0.04
N LEU A 31 8.58 17.09 -0.94
CA LEU A 31 8.80 17.49 -2.33
C LEU A 31 7.55 18.15 -2.92
N LEU A 32 6.36 17.61 -2.65
CA LEU A 32 5.11 18.18 -3.14
C LEU A 32 4.87 19.57 -2.56
N ILE A 33 5.06 19.76 -1.24
CA ILE A 33 4.97 21.08 -0.60
C ILE A 33 5.93 22.06 -1.26
N PHE A 34 7.19 21.65 -1.45
CA PHE A 34 8.21 22.49 -2.07
C PHE A 34 7.83 22.90 -3.50
N VAL A 35 7.42 21.94 -4.33
CA VAL A 35 7.01 22.21 -5.72
C VAL A 35 5.78 23.13 -5.76
N CYS A 36 4.76 22.87 -4.94
CA CYS A 36 3.57 23.70 -4.88
C CYS A 36 3.86 25.11 -4.35
N ALA A 37 4.75 25.26 -3.37
CA ALA A 37 5.18 26.57 -2.87
C ALA A 37 5.91 27.37 -3.96
N VAL A 38 6.82 26.74 -4.71
CA VAL A 38 7.51 27.40 -5.83
C VAL A 38 6.52 27.82 -6.91
N LEU A 39 5.58 26.95 -7.28
CA LEU A 39 4.55 27.27 -8.28
C LEU A 39 3.61 28.38 -7.80
N TYR A 40 3.21 28.36 -6.52
CA TYR A 40 2.39 29.40 -5.91
C TYR A 40 3.10 30.74 -5.95
N HIS A 41 4.35 30.82 -5.48
CA HIS A 41 5.15 32.05 -5.52
C HIS A 41 5.33 32.57 -6.96
N PHE A 42 5.48 31.67 -7.94
CA PHE A 42 5.62 32.06 -9.34
C PHE A 42 4.34 32.67 -9.93
N PHE A 43 3.16 32.14 -9.58
CA PHE A 43 1.88 32.63 -10.09
C PHE A 43 1.29 33.78 -9.27
N GLU A 44 1.53 33.81 -7.95
CA GLU A 44 1.08 34.83 -7.00
C GLU A 44 2.27 35.75 -6.66
N LYS A 45 2.58 36.67 -7.56
CA LYS A 45 3.79 37.52 -7.52
C LYS A 45 3.94 38.38 -6.25
N ASP A 46 2.83 38.65 -5.57
CA ASP A 46 2.81 39.47 -4.35
C ASP A 46 3.11 38.65 -3.08
N ALA A 47 3.08 37.31 -3.16
CA ALA A 47 3.35 36.44 -2.03
C ALA A 47 4.86 36.30 -1.79
N SER A 48 5.30 36.49 -0.54
CA SER A 48 6.69 36.20 -0.19
C SER A 48 6.99 34.69 -0.27
N VAL A 49 8.27 34.32 -0.34
CA VAL A 49 8.67 32.90 -0.33
C VAL A 49 8.20 32.20 0.95
N GLY A 50 8.21 32.91 2.09
CA GLY A 50 7.70 32.38 3.36
C GLY A 50 6.19 32.11 3.31
N ASP A 51 5.43 33.05 2.75
CA ASP A 51 3.98 32.94 2.59
C ASP A 51 3.60 31.79 1.66
N ALA A 52 4.37 31.59 0.58
CA ALA A 52 4.13 30.50 -0.35
C ALA A 52 4.36 29.12 0.27
N VAL A 53 5.42 28.97 1.08
CA VAL A 53 5.68 27.74 1.84
C VAL A 53 4.61 27.53 2.92
N TRP A 54 4.24 28.58 3.65
CA TRP A 54 3.19 28.53 4.66
C TRP A 54 1.85 28.09 4.05
N TRP A 55 1.44 28.73 2.96
CA TRP A 55 0.23 28.37 2.22
C TRP A 55 0.25 26.90 1.78
N ALA A 56 1.37 26.44 1.22
CA ALA A 56 1.50 25.06 0.77
C ALA A 56 1.41 24.06 1.94
N VAL A 57 2.03 24.36 3.08
CA VAL A 57 1.97 23.53 4.30
C VAL A 57 0.53 23.46 4.84
N VAL A 58 -0.12 24.61 5.05
CA VAL A 58 -1.49 24.70 5.60
C VAL A 58 -2.53 24.04 4.70
N THR A 59 -2.34 24.16 3.39
CA THR A 59 -3.21 23.52 2.39
C THR A 59 -2.95 22.01 2.33
N ALA A 60 -1.69 21.60 2.29
CA ALA A 60 -1.31 20.18 2.24
C ALA A 60 -1.69 19.42 3.52
N SER A 61 -1.68 20.09 4.67
CA SER A 61 -2.15 19.54 5.95
C SER A 61 -3.67 19.51 6.07
N THR A 62 -4.41 20.01 5.07
CA THR A 62 -5.88 20.14 5.06
C THR A 62 -6.44 21.03 6.17
N VAL A 63 -5.61 21.85 6.81
CA VAL A 63 -6.03 22.78 7.88
C VAL A 63 -6.77 23.97 7.28
N GLY A 64 -6.19 24.59 6.24
CA GLY A 64 -6.86 25.62 5.45
C GLY A 64 -7.33 26.85 6.24
N TYR A 65 -6.43 27.53 6.96
CA TYR A 65 -6.77 28.74 7.72
C TYR A 65 -7.46 29.84 6.89
N GLY A 66 -7.13 29.93 5.60
CA GLY A 66 -7.72 30.91 4.67
C GLY A 66 -7.15 32.32 4.79
N ASP A 67 -6.09 32.50 5.58
CA ASP A 67 -5.29 33.72 5.68
C ASP A 67 -4.56 34.04 4.37
N ILE A 68 -4.07 33.01 3.67
CA ILE A 68 -3.43 33.11 2.37
C ILE A 68 -4.16 32.19 1.38
N SER A 69 -4.50 32.71 0.20
CA SER A 69 -5.20 31.94 -0.82
C SER A 69 -4.81 32.39 -2.23
N PRO A 70 -4.89 31.52 -3.25
CA PRO A 70 -4.56 31.89 -4.62
C PRO A 70 -5.61 32.85 -5.20
N SER A 71 -5.16 34.02 -5.63
CA SER A 71 -5.99 35.02 -6.28
C SER A 71 -6.09 34.79 -7.79
N THR A 72 -5.04 34.24 -8.40
CA THR A 72 -4.93 33.99 -9.83
C THR A 72 -5.59 32.68 -10.25
N TRP A 73 -6.01 32.60 -11.51
CA TRP A 73 -6.55 31.37 -12.09
C TRP A 73 -5.54 30.22 -12.02
N GLN A 74 -4.27 30.49 -12.34
CA GLN A 74 -3.19 29.52 -12.33
C GLN A 74 -2.91 29.03 -10.90
N GLY A 75 -2.87 29.94 -9.92
CA GLY A 75 -2.73 29.59 -8.50
C GLY A 75 -3.87 28.69 -8.02
N ARG A 76 -5.11 28.93 -8.47
CA ARG A 76 -6.26 28.08 -8.14
C ARG A 76 -6.14 26.68 -8.74
N VAL A 77 -5.60 26.55 -9.95
CA VAL A 77 -5.31 25.23 -10.54
C VAL A 77 -4.26 24.48 -9.71
N VAL A 78 -3.17 25.16 -9.31
CA VAL A 78 -2.14 24.57 -8.43
C VAL A 78 -2.75 24.09 -7.10
N ALA A 79 -3.61 24.92 -6.49
CA ALA A 79 -4.33 24.56 -5.27
C ALA A 79 -5.23 23.34 -5.47
N GLY A 80 -6.01 23.30 -6.55
CA GLY A 80 -6.88 22.17 -6.87
C GLY A 80 -6.11 20.86 -7.05
N VAL A 81 -4.94 20.91 -7.70
CA VAL A 81 -4.05 19.76 -7.84
C VAL A 81 -3.50 19.32 -6.49
N LEU A 82 -2.97 20.25 -5.68
CA LEU A 82 -2.44 19.95 -4.35
C LEU A 82 -3.50 19.26 -3.47
N ILE A 83 -4.70 19.83 -3.40
CA ILE A 83 -5.83 19.29 -2.61
C ILE A 83 -6.21 17.90 -3.12
N SER A 84 -6.35 17.74 -4.44
CA SER A 84 -6.73 16.45 -5.04
C SER A 84 -5.69 15.36 -4.77
N VAL A 85 -4.40 15.68 -4.88
CA VAL A 85 -3.30 14.74 -4.58
C VAL A 85 -3.27 14.37 -3.09
N MET A 86 -3.52 15.33 -2.18
CA MET A 86 -3.62 15.03 -0.74
C MET A 86 -4.74 14.06 -0.43
N VAL A 87 -5.95 14.38 -0.86
CA VAL A 87 -7.16 13.62 -0.50
C VAL A 87 -7.18 12.26 -1.17
N LEU A 88 -6.79 12.16 -2.45
CA LEU A 88 -6.91 10.92 -3.21
C LEU A 88 -5.71 9.98 -3.04
N LEU A 89 -4.52 10.50 -2.73
CA LEU A 89 -3.29 9.69 -2.72
C LEU A 89 -2.58 9.71 -1.37
N VAL A 90 -2.15 10.88 -0.89
CA VAL A 90 -1.21 10.92 0.25
C VAL A 90 -1.88 10.51 1.57
N ILE A 91 -3.05 11.07 1.89
CA ILE A 91 -3.76 10.75 3.13
C ILE A 91 -4.13 9.25 3.18
N PRO A 92 -4.76 8.65 2.15
CA PRO A 92 -5.08 7.22 2.16
C PRO A 92 -3.85 6.32 2.29
N LEU A 93 -2.74 6.66 1.63
CA LEU A 93 -1.51 5.88 1.70
C LEU A 93 -0.88 5.90 3.09
N ILE A 94 -0.85 7.07 3.74
CA ILE A 94 -0.36 7.20 5.12
C ILE A 94 -1.27 6.39 6.05
N THR A 95 -2.59 6.56 5.95
CA THR A 95 -3.57 5.82 6.77
C THR A 95 -3.42 4.30 6.58
N ALA A 96 -3.32 3.81 5.35
CA ALA A 96 -3.12 2.39 5.06
C ALA A 96 -1.79 1.88 5.62
N HIS A 97 -0.72 2.65 5.53
CA HIS A 97 0.58 2.27 6.09
C HIS A 97 0.52 2.11 7.61
N PHE A 98 -0.11 3.05 8.33
CA PHE A 98 -0.29 2.94 9.78
C PHE A 98 -1.25 1.82 10.16
N ALA A 99 -2.38 1.71 9.46
CA ALA A 99 -3.35 0.64 9.67
C ALA A 99 -2.70 -0.74 9.54
N SER A 100 -1.87 -0.96 8.52
CA SER A 100 -1.16 -2.24 8.32
C SER A 100 -0.22 -2.64 9.46
N LYS A 101 0.25 -1.68 10.27
CA LYS A 101 1.10 -1.94 11.43
C LYS A 101 0.34 -2.09 12.74
N LEU A 102 -0.83 -1.46 12.83
CA LEU A 102 -1.67 -1.49 14.04
C LEU A 102 -2.67 -2.64 14.01
N ILE A 103 -3.13 -3.04 12.84
CA ILE A 103 -4.03 -4.17 12.66
C ILE A 103 -3.21 -5.43 12.88
N VAL A 104 -3.47 -6.09 14.00
CA VAL A 104 -3.08 -7.48 14.22
C VAL A 104 -3.99 -8.32 13.34
N ASP A 105 -3.42 -8.97 12.34
CA ASP A 105 -4.17 -9.89 11.49
C ASP A 105 -4.44 -11.17 12.30
N THR A 106 -5.62 -11.24 12.93
CA THR A 106 -6.05 -12.39 13.74
C THR A 106 -6.22 -13.66 12.91
N ASP A 107 -6.45 -13.53 11.60
CA ASP A 107 -6.64 -14.64 10.67
C ASP A 107 -5.36 -15.00 9.90
N ALA A 108 -4.29 -14.19 10.00
CA ALA A 108 -2.99 -14.56 9.47
C ALA A 108 -2.41 -15.71 10.31
N PHE A 109 -2.42 -16.92 9.75
CA PHE A 109 -1.73 -18.07 10.31
C PHE A 109 -0.32 -17.67 10.76
N ARG A 110 -0.13 -17.61 12.06
CA ARG A 110 1.15 -17.24 12.64
C ARG A 110 2.17 -18.30 12.24
N HIS A 111 3.44 -17.91 12.12
CA HIS A 111 4.50 -18.87 11.79
C HIS A 111 4.51 -20.05 12.77
N ASP A 112 4.19 -19.78 14.04
CA ASP A 112 4.04 -20.76 15.10
C ASP A 112 2.91 -21.78 14.79
N GLU A 113 1.73 -21.31 14.36
CA GLU A 113 0.60 -22.16 13.98
C GLU A 113 0.88 -22.96 12.69
N GLN A 114 1.60 -22.37 11.74
CA GLN A 114 2.04 -23.08 10.54
C GLN A 114 3.01 -24.21 10.88
N GLU A 115 3.95 -23.97 11.78
CA GLU A 115 4.89 -25.00 12.24
C GLU A 115 4.18 -26.09 13.04
N GLU A 116 3.20 -25.73 13.87
CA GLU A 116 2.35 -26.69 14.58
C GLU A 116 1.52 -27.54 13.60
N LEU A 117 0.91 -26.92 12.59
CA LEU A 117 0.15 -27.63 11.56
C LEU A 117 1.04 -28.58 10.76
N LYS A 118 2.23 -28.14 10.33
CA LYS A 118 3.21 -29.02 9.67
C LYS A 118 3.67 -30.15 10.58
N HIS A 119 3.88 -29.88 11.87
CA HIS A 119 4.25 -30.88 12.85
C HIS A 119 3.14 -31.94 13.00
N ASN A 120 1.89 -31.51 13.13
CA ASN A 120 0.73 -32.39 13.22
C ASN A 120 0.54 -33.22 11.94
N LEU A 121 0.70 -32.63 10.76
CA LEU A 121 0.66 -33.36 9.48
C LEU A 121 1.76 -34.42 9.38
N ARG A 122 2.99 -34.10 9.82
CA ARG A 122 4.08 -35.08 9.88
C ARG A 122 3.74 -36.23 10.81
N ARG A 123 3.15 -35.96 11.98
CA ARG A 123 2.70 -37.01 12.92
C ARG A 123 1.62 -37.89 12.31
N VAL A 124 0.58 -37.30 11.70
CA VAL A 124 -0.49 -38.05 11.03
C VAL A 124 0.07 -38.93 9.92
N LYS A 125 1.00 -38.41 9.11
CA LYS A 125 1.66 -39.18 8.05
C LYS A 125 2.39 -40.42 8.60
N VAL A 126 3.20 -40.26 9.65
CA VAL A 126 3.92 -41.38 10.27
C VAL A 126 2.96 -42.43 10.84
N LEU A 127 1.86 -42.00 11.47
CA LEU A 127 0.84 -42.93 11.97
C LEU A 127 0.14 -43.70 10.84
N LEU A 128 -0.17 -43.02 9.73
CA LEU A 128 -0.75 -43.67 8.56
C LEU A 128 0.23 -44.67 7.92
N GLU A 129 1.52 -44.35 7.81
CA GLU A 129 2.55 -45.26 7.31
C GLU A 129 2.69 -46.50 8.19
N ALA A 130 2.71 -46.34 9.52
CA ALA A 130 2.75 -47.47 10.47
C ALA A 130 1.49 -48.35 10.40
N LEU A 131 0.30 -47.75 10.25
CA LEU A 131 -0.95 -48.50 10.07
C LEU A 131 -0.98 -49.23 8.72
N ALA A 132 -0.52 -48.57 7.66
CA ALA A 132 -0.44 -49.13 6.32
C ALA A 132 0.48 -50.36 6.28
N GLU A 133 1.64 -50.30 6.96
CA GLU A 133 2.55 -51.43 7.11
C GLU A 133 1.91 -52.59 7.87
N ARG A 134 1.20 -52.30 8.98
CA ARG A 134 0.51 -53.31 9.79
C ARG A 134 -0.60 -54.03 9.03
N GLU A 135 -1.35 -53.31 8.22
CA GLU A 135 -2.49 -53.84 7.45
C GLU A 135 -2.07 -54.35 6.05
N GLY A 136 -0.79 -54.21 5.67
CA GLY A 136 -0.29 -54.61 4.34
C GLY A 136 -0.83 -53.78 3.18
N VAL A 137 -1.23 -52.53 3.45
CA VAL A 137 -1.82 -51.59 2.47
C VAL A 137 -0.72 -50.67 1.94
N THR A 138 -0.59 -50.54 0.62
CA THR A 138 0.31 -49.54 0.00
C THR A 138 -0.35 -48.17 -0.04
N LEU A 139 0.30 -47.17 0.56
CA LEU A 139 -0.15 -45.78 0.49
C LEU A 139 0.09 -45.18 -0.91
N PRO A 140 -0.80 -44.29 -1.39
CA PRO A 140 -0.57 -43.53 -2.61
C PRO A 140 0.69 -42.66 -2.51
N ASP A 141 1.46 -42.58 -3.59
CA ASP A 141 2.64 -41.74 -3.64
C ASP A 141 2.25 -40.26 -3.45
N SER A 142 2.94 -39.57 -2.54
CA SER A 142 2.72 -38.14 -2.26
C SER A 142 2.91 -37.25 -3.50
N ALA A 143 3.67 -37.72 -4.50
CA ALA A 143 3.86 -37.04 -5.77
C ALA A 143 2.64 -37.12 -6.70
N ASN A 144 1.71 -38.06 -6.46
CA ASN A 144 0.56 -38.33 -7.33
C ASN A 144 -0.71 -38.54 -6.48
N PRO A 145 -1.31 -37.44 -5.97
CA PRO A 145 -2.47 -37.54 -5.10
C PRO A 145 -3.64 -38.24 -5.82
N PRO A 146 -4.41 -39.08 -5.13
CA PRO A 146 -5.60 -39.70 -5.71
C PRO A 146 -6.55 -38.61 -6.21
N ALA A 147 -7.18 -38.86 -7.37
CA ALA A 147 -8.16 -37.95 -7.94
C ALA A 147 -9.20 -37.60 -6.87
N ALA A 148 -9.51 -36.31 -6.73
CA ALA A 148 -10.52 -35.84 -5.79
C ALA A 148 -11.80 -36.67 -5.97
N PRO A 149 -12.47 -37.08 -4.87
CA PRO A 149 -13.73 -37.82 -4.98
C PRO A 149 -14.67 -37.05 -5.90
N SER A 150 -15.16 -37.67 -6.97
CA SER A 150 -16.17 -37.04 -7.80
C SER A 150 -17.43 -36.87 -6.94
N ASP A 151 -17.81 -35.63 -6.66
CA ASP A 151 -19.03 -35.30 -5.92
C ASP A 151 -20.19 -36.16 -6.46
N ARG A 152 -20.69 -37.06 -5.62
CA ARG A 152 -21.93 -37.83 -5.82
C ARG A 152 -22.87 -37.50 -4.68
#